data_AF-A0A7S2VUM5-F1
#
_entry.id   AF-A0A7S2VUM5-F1
#
_cell.length_a   1.000
_cell.length_b   1.000
_cell.length_c   1.000
_cell.angle_alpha   90.00
_cell.angle_beta   90.00
_cell.angle_gamma   90.00
#
_symmetry.space_group_name_H-M   'P 1'
#
loop_
_entity.id
_entity.type
_entity.pdbx_description
1 polymer ?
#
loop_
_entity_poly.entity_id
_entity_poly.type
_entity_poly.pdbx_seq_one_letter_code
_entity_poly.pdbx_strand_id
1 'polypeptide(L)'
;ERKIVDEIPPGIPVQIMGVRGMPDPGDDFMVLEEQDAISIATERQCEQAYPNQPRFVEEQEESIEYGSGELLELDELGEEEDSDLEKKLNEQQWELGSKENPHLVIVKADKQGTLEPLLAACQEPFVNDKDEKVFVQPISSGLGAVTKADVMLADAAGATIQCFRVKPPSKQISGLIKSLKVETNLFDVYFDFLKNIGLKVT
;
A
#
# COMPACT_ATOMS: atom_id res chain seq x y z
N GLU A 1 -17.41 -12.72 -24.66
CA GLU A 1 -16.30 -11.97 -25.31
C GLU A 1 -16.49 -10.48 -25.03
N ARG A 2 -15.40 -9.70 -24.95
CA ARG A 2 -15.50 -8.24 -24.76
C ARG A 2 -15.73 -7.60 -26.12
N LYS A 3 -16.77 -6.77 -26.25
CA LYS A 3 -17.08 -6.04 -27.48
C LYS A 3 -16.68 -4.58 -27.29
N ILE A 4 -15.92 -4.04 -28.24
CA ILE A 4 -15.64 -2.61 -28.29
C ILE A 4 -16.92 -1.91 -28.73
N VAL A 5 -17.35 -0.90 -27.98
CA VAL A 5 -18.58 -0.14 -28.20
C VAL A 5 -18.24 1.34 -28.13
N ASP A 6 -18.87 2.15 -28.98
CA ASP A 6 -18.63 3.59 -29.04
C ASP A 6 -19.47 4.36 -28.01
N GLU A 7 -20.65 3.84 -27.66
CA GLU A 7 -21.57 4.43 -26.70
C GLU A 7 -22.16 3.38 -25.76
N ILE A 8 -22.40 3.78 -24.50
CA ILE A 8 -22.95 2.92 -23.45
C ILE A 8 -24.13 3.64 -22.75
N PRO A 9 -25.34 3.06 -22.73
CA PRO A 9 -26.45 3.55 -21.93
C PRO A 9 -26.28 3.21 -20.43
N PRO A 10 -26.97 3.91 -19.52
CA PRO A 10 -26.84 3.68 -18.08
C PRO A 10 -27.23 2.24 -17.69
N GLY A 11 -26.56 1.70 -16.67
CA GLY A 11 -26.84 0.36 -16.12
C GLY A 11 -26.14 -0.79 -16.85
N ILE A 12 -25.34 -0.53 -17.89
CA ILE A 12 -24.52 -1.55 -18.55
C ILE A 12 -23.10 -1.51 -17.99
N PRO A 13 -22.54 -2.65 -17.52
CA PRO A 13 -21.17 -2.70 -17.03
C PRO A 13 -20.18 -2.58 -18.19
N VAL A 14 -19.12 -1.79 -17.96
CA VAL A 14 -18.10 -1.50 -18.98
C VAL A 14 -16.70 -1.62 -18.44
N GLN A 15 -15.75 -1.90 -19.34
CA GLN A 15 -14.33 -1.84 -19.03
C GLN A 15 -13.76 -0.56 -19.63
N ILE A 16 -13.28 0.33 -18.76
CA ILE A 16 -12.56 1.54 -19.15
C ILE A 16 -11.07 1.20 -19.28
N MET A 17 -10.42 1.73 -20.31
CA MET A 17 -8.98 1.58 -20.53
C MET A 17 -8.34 2.96 -20.68
N GLY A 18 -7.07 3.09 -20.30
CA GLY A 18 -6.30 4.33 -20.48
C GLY A 18 -6.30 5.29 -19.28
N VAL A 19 -6.90 4.89 -18.15
CA VAL A 19 -6.76 5.64 -16.90
C VAL A 19 -5.30 5.61 -16.42
N ARG A 20 -4.82 6.73 -15.89
CA ARG A 20 -3.48 6.82 -15.27
C ARG A 20 -3.59 6.49 -13.80
N GLY A 21 -2.77 5.56 -13.34
CA GLY A 21 -2.88 5.01 -11.98
C GLY A 21 -3.97 3.95 -11.88
N MET A 22 -4.16 3.44 -10.66
CA MET A 22 -5.18 2.45 -10.34
C MET A 22 -6.23 3.11 -9.44
N PRO A 23 -7.50 3.15 -9.84
CA PRO A 23 -8.58 3.62 -8.97
C PRO A 23 -8.90 2.56 -7.93
N ASP A 24 -9.36 2.99 -6.76
CA ASP A 24 -9.74 2.10 -5.68
C ASP A 24 -11.17 1.55 -5.90
N PRO A 25 -11.48 0.33 -5.42
CA PRO A 25 -12.80 -0.24 -5.52
C PRO A 25 -13.83 0.62 -4.81
N GLY A 26 -14.83 1.08 -5.56
CA GLY A 26 -15.89 1.94 -5.04
C GLY A 26 -15.69 3.42 -5.35
N ASP A 27 -14.58 3.80 -5.99
CA ASP A 27 -14.38 5.18 -6.46
C ASP A 27 -15.44 5.60 -7.50
N ASP A 28 -15.89 6.85 -7.37
CA ASP A 28 -16.77 7.49 -8.33
C ASP A 28 -15.95 8.06 -9.51
N PHE A 29 -16.40 7.75 -10.73
CA PHE A 29 -15.81 8.31 -11.96
C PHE A 29 -16.59 9.55 -12.40
N MET A 30 -15.90 10.68 -12.49
CA MET A 30 -16.44 11.92 -13.05
C MET A 30 -15.76 12.22 -14.39
N VAL A 31 -16.55 12.52 -15.41
CA VAL A 31 -16.04 12.95 -16.71
C VAL A 31 -15.91 14.47 -16.68
N LEU A 32 -14.68 14.95 -16.83
CA LEU A 32 -14.33 16.36 -16.80
C LEU A 32 -13.50 16.72 -18.04
N GLU A 33 -13.32 18.02 -18.26
CA GLU A 33 -12.32 18.52 -19.22
C GLU A 33 -10.89 18.18 -18.74
N GLU A 34 -9.96 18.02 -19.68
CA GLU A 34 -8.60 17.53 -19.39
C GLU A 34 -7.89 18.39 -18.34
N GLN A 35 -7.99 19.72 -18.43
CA GLN A 35 -7.32 20.64 -17.51
C GLN A 35 -7.80 20.48 -16.08
N ASP A 36 -9.12 20.41 -15.89
CA ASP A 36 -9.75 20.24 -14.57
C ASP A 36 -9.47 18.84 -13.99
N ALA A 37 -9.50 17.80 -14.84
CA ALA A 37 -9.18 16.45 -14.40
C ALA A 37 -7.73 16.34 -13.89
N ILE A 38 -6.78 17.00 -14.57
CA ILE A 38 -5.36 16.97 -14.18
C ILE A 38 -5.12 17.74 -12.88
N SER A 39 -5.70 18.94 -12.72
CA SER A 39 -5.52 19.74 -11.51
C SER A 39 -6.06 19.00 -10.28
N ILE A 40 -7.28 18.49 -10.36
CA ILE A 40 -7.93 17.73 -9.28
C ILE A 40 -7.16 16.44 -8.97
N ALA A 41 -6.73 15.69 -9.99
CA ALA A 41 -5.97 14.45 -9.77
C ALA A 41 -4.62 14.72 -9.10
N THR A 42 -3.93 15.79 -9.50
CA THR A 42 -2.64 16.18 -8.93
C THR A 42 -2.81 16.63 -7.47
N GLU A 43 -3.81 17.46 -7.20
CA GLU A 43 -4.14 17.91 -5.84
C GLU A 43 -4.43 16.72 -4.92
N ARG A 44 -5.31 15.81 -5.34
CA ARG A 44 -5.65 14.60 -4.56
C ARG A 44 -4.45 13.69 -4.31
N GLN A 45 -3.57 13.51 -5.31
CA GLN A 45 -2.35 12.71 -5.13
C GLN A 45 -1.40 13.34 -4.12
N CYS A 46 -1.26 14.66 -4.15
CA CYS A 46 -0.46 15.39 -3.16
C CYS A 46 -1.05 15.24 -1.76
N GLU A 47 -2.37 15.41 -1.59
CA GLU A 47 -3.04 15.21 -0.30
C GLU A 47 -2.86 13.78 0.23
N GLN A 48 -2.99 12.77 -0.63
CA GLN A 48 -2.77 11.37 -0.25
C GLN A 48 -1.31 11.08 0.14
N ALA A 49 -0.35 11.71 -0.52
CA ALA A 49 1.07 11.55 -0.22
C ALA A 49 1.48 12.27 1.08
N TYR A 50 0.79 13.36 1.43
CA TYR A 50 1.09 14.21 2.58
C TYR A 50 -0.18 14.54 3.39
N PRO A 51 -0.80 13.55 4.06
CA PRO A 51 -2.09 13.74 4.75
C PRO A 51 -2.05 14.74 5.91
N ASN A 52 -0.85 15.07 6.41
CA ASN A 52 -0.64 15.93 7.58
C ASN A 52 -0.02 17.30 7.23
N GLN A 53 0.04 17.69 5.95
CA GLN A 53 0.47 19.05 5.60
C GLN A 53 -0.72 20.00 5.49
N PRO A 54 -0.73 21.16 6.19
CA PRO A 54 -1.80 22.13 6.05
C PRO A 54 -1.81 22.70 4.63
N ARG A 55 -3.02 22.90 4.07
CA ARG A 55 -3.19 23.61 2.80
C ARG A 55 -2.58 25.00 2.96
N PHE A 56 -1.58 25.32 2.16
CA PHE A 56 -1.12 26.70 1.99
C PHE A 56 -2.25 27.48 1.31
N VAL A 57 -3.19 28.00 2.10
CA VAL A 57 -4.09 29.05 1.64
C VAL A 57 -3.26 30.32 1.50
N GLU A 58 -3.42 30.98 0.35
CA GLU A 58 -2.75 32.21 -0.05
C GLU A 58 -2.97 33.33 0.98
N GLU A 59 -2.10 33.40 1.98
CA GLU A 59 -1.86 34.63 2.76
C GLU A 59 -0.84 35.49 2.01
N GLN A 60 -1.22 35.98 0.85
CA GLN A 60 -0.59 37.15 0.25
C GLN A 60 -1.70 38.09 -0.15
N GLU A 61 -1.90 39.12 0.69
CA GLU A 61 -2.52 40.42 0.41
C GLU A 61 -3.39 40.89 1.59
N GLU A 62 -2.78 41.20 2.73
CA GLU A 62 -3.14 42.46 3.39
C GLU A 62 -2.05 42.92 4.37
N SER A 63 -1.57 44.15 4.14
CA SER A 63 -0.75 45.02 5.00
C SER A 63 0.74 44.70 5.22
N ILE A 64 1.54 45.26 4.31
CA ILE A 64 2.83 45.89 4.59
C ILE A 64 2.64 47.05 5.59
N GLU A 65 3.72 47.39 6.33
CA GLU A 65 4.04 48.61 7.11
C GLU A 65 3.63 48.61 8.61
N TYR A 66 4.51 48.74 9.61
CA TYR A 66 5.86 49.32 9.78
C TYR A 66 6.60 48.59 10.91
N GLY A 67 7.94 48.62 10.90
CA GLY A 67 8.70 48.61 12.16
C GLY A 67 9.96 47.76 12.17
N SER A 68 11.05 48.37 11.73
CA SER A 68 12.42 47.99 12.05
C SER A 68 12.65 47.68 13.53
N GLY A 69 13.35 46.56 13.79
CA GLY A 69 14.08 46.29 15.03
C GLY A 69 13.29 45.45 16.02
N GLU A 70 13.56 44.14 16.07
CA GLU A 70 14.35 43.49 17.13
C GLU A 70 14.54 42.02 16.71
N LEU A 71 15.76 41.52 16.85
CA LEU A 71 16.07 40.09 16.77
C LEU A 71 15.89 39.55 18.20
N LEU A 72 15.36 38.33 18.35
CA LEU A 72 15.01 37.57 19.58
C LEU A 72 13.48 37.46 19.74
N GLU A 73 12.84 36.34 20.03
CA GLU A 73 13.23 35.02 20.56
C GLU A 73 12.19 33.98 20.06
N LEU A 74 12.57 32.70 19.97
CA LEU A 74 11.59 31.62 19.79
C LEU A 74 10.74 31.52 21.06
N ASP A 75 9.45 31.84 20.96
CA ASP A 75 8.49 31.52 22.01
C ASP A 75 7.89 30.13 21.77
N GLU A 76 8.19 29.28 22.76
CA GLU A 76 7.54 28.04 23.12
C GLU A 76 6.01 28.22 23.17
N LEU A 77 5.25 27.61 22.25
CA LEU A 77 3.86 27.22 22.52
C LEU A 77 3.31 26.29 21.43
N GLY A 78 3.07 25.03 21.79
CA GLY A 78 2.20 24.13 21.02
C GLY A 78 2.68 22.69 20.81
N GLU A 79 3.51 22.12 21.68
CA GLU A 79 3.94 20.70 21.59
C GLU A 79 3.31 19.79 22.65
N GLU A 80 2.09 20.06 23.13
CA GLU A 80 1.47 19.23 24.19
C GLU A 80 0.25 18.39 23.77
N GLU A 81 -0.29 18.51 22.55
CA GLU A 81 -1.50 17.73 22.18
C GLU A 81 -1.29 16.66 21.11
N ASP A 82 -0.22 16.71 20.30
CA ASP A 82 0.02 15.70 19.25
C ASP A 82 0.75 14.45 19.77
N SER A 83 1.56 14.57 20.83
CA SER A 83 2.34 13.42 21.31
C SER A 83 1.48 12.33 21.93
N ASP A 84 0.33 12.67 22.52
CA ASP A 84 -0.52 11.75 23.26
C ASP A 84 -1.49 10.97 22.36
N LEU A 85 -1.89 11.55 21.23
CA LEU A 85 -2.72 10.87 20.23
C LEU A 85 -1.88 9.97 19.33
N GLU A 86 -0.70 10.45 18.90
CA GLU A 86 0.26 9.62 18.18
C GLU A 86 0.80 8.50 19.05
N LYS A 87 1.09 8.76 20.34
CA LYS A 87 1.43 7.67 21.28
C LYS A 87 0.28 6.69 21.46
N LYS A 88 -0.97 7.11 21.62
CA LYS A 88 -2.09 6.16 21.79
C LYS A 88 -2.33 5.31 20.53
N LEU A 89 -2.13 5.87 19.35
CA LEU A 89 -2.25 5.14 18.08
C LEU A 89 -1.11 4.13 17.88
N ASN A 90 0.12 4.50 18.29
CA ASN A 90 1.28 3.60 18.27
C ASN A 90 1.29 2.59 19.43
N GLU A 91 0.87 2.98 20.63
CA GLU A 91 0.88 2.16 21.85
C GLU A 91 -0.17 1.06 21.80
N GLN A 92 -1.33 1.30 21.17
CA GLN A 92 -2.26 0.21 20.85
C GLN A 92 -1.70 -0.78 19.82
N GLN A 93 -0.68 -0.40 19.06
CA GLN A 93 -0.08 -1.21 18.01
C GLN A 93 1.04 -2.14 18.51
N TRP A 94 1.46 -2.03 19.78
CA TRP A 94 2.60 -2.81 20.31
C TRP A 94 2.46 -3.42 21.71
N GLU A 95 1.27 -3.44 22.31
CA GLU A 95 1.11 -4.26 23.53
C GLU A 95 0.95 -5.75 23.21
N LEU A 96 1.78 -6.55 23.88
CA LEU A 96 1.73 -8.02 24.07
C LEU A 96 2.47 -8.89 23.04
N GLY A 97 3.80 -8.85 23.14
CA GLY A 97 4.60 -10.03 23.53
C GLY A 97 4.48 -11.28 22.66
N SER A 98 5.02 -11.22 21.43
CA SER A 98 5.65 -12.34 20.66
C SER A 98 6.07 -11.85 19.25
N LYS A 99 6.43 -10.56 19.11
CA LYS A 99 6.69 -9.87 17.82
C LYS A 99 8.20 -9.90 17.44
N GLU A 100 8.97 -10.85 17.96
CA GLU A 100 10.43 -10.76 17.93
C GLU A 100 11.06 -11.09 16.57
N ASN A 101 10.32 -11.71 15.65
CA ASN A 101 10.71 -11.85 14.23
C ASN A 101 9.47 -12.20 13.38
N PRO A 102 8.77 -11.20 12.79
CA PRO A 102 7.67 -11.50 11.89
C PRO A 102 8.18 -12.16 10.60
N HIS A 103 7.38 -13.06 10.05
CA HIS A 103 7.60 -13.59 8.72
C HIS A 103 7.31 -12.49 7.68
N LEU A 104 8.38 -11.95 7.09
CA LEU A 104 8.26 -10.91 6.08
C LEU A 104 7.80 -11.50 4.75
N VAL A 105 6.76 -10.89 4.16
CA VAL A 105 6.18 -11.34 2.89
C VAL A 105 6.01 -10.22 1.89
N ILE A 106 6.18 -10.52 0.60
CA ILE A 106 5.75 -9.68 -0.51
C ILE A 106 4.52 -10.33 -1.13
N VAL A 107 3.40 -9.60 -1.23
CA VAL A 107 2.15 -10.14 -1.77
C VAL A 107 1.91 -9.60 -3.18
N LYS A 108 1.76 -10.49 -4.17
CA LYS A 108 1.34 -10.13 -5.53
C LYS A 108 0.00 -10.75 -5.85
N ALA A 109 -0.93 -9.98 -6.40
CA ALA A 109 -2.25 -10.46 -6.80
C ALA A 109 -2.60 -10.09 -8.24
N ASP A 110 -3.59 -10.76 -8.84
CA ASP A 110 -4.10 -10.42 -10.18
C ASP A 110 -4.99 -9.18 -10.16
N LYS A 111 -5.76 -9.00 -9.08
CA LYS A 111 -6.75 -7.93 -8.92
C LYS A 111 -6.67 -7.31 -7.54
N GLN A 112 -7.02 -6.03 -7.48
CA GLN A 112 -7.09 -5.28 -6.24
C GLN A 112 -8.05 -5.91 -5.22
N GLY A 113 -9.29 -6.23 -5.62
CA GLY A 113 -10.28 -6.90 -4.76
C GLY A 113 -9.87 -8.27 -4.20
N THR A 114 -8.74 -8.82 -4.64
CA THR A 114 -8.13 -10.02 -4.06
C THR A 114 -6.92 -9.70 -3.20
N LEU A 115 -6.20 -8.61 -3.50
CA LEU A 115 -5.08 -8.13 -2.72
C LEU A 115 -5.51 -7.65 -1.32
N GLU A 116 -6.58 -6.85 -1.21
CA GLU A 116 -6.96 -6.27 0.09
C GLU A 116 -7.34 -7.34 1.13
N PRO A 117 -8.15 -8.36 0.79
CA PRO A 117 -8.44 -9.45 1.73
C PRO A 117 -7.20 -10.24 2.15
N LEU A 118 -6.24 -10.43 1.24
CA LEU A 118 -4.97 -11.11 1.56
C LEU A 118 -4.12 -10.30 2.53
N LEU A 119 -4.07 -8.98 2.37
CA LEU A 119 -3.35 -8.08 3.28
C LEU A 119 -4.03 -8.01 4.65
N ALA A 120 -5.37 -7.90 4.67
CA ALA A 120 -6.15 -7.92 5.90
C ALA A 120 -5.92 -9.22 6.68
N ALA A 121 -5.88 -10.37 6.00
CA ALA A 121 -5.60 -11.64 6.64
C ALA A 121 -4.19 -11.71 7.27
N CYS A 122 -3.22 -10.96 6.74
CA CYS A 122 -1.88 -10.89 7.34
C CYS A 122 -1.82 -10.07 8.63
N GLN A 123 -2.85 -9.27 8.94
CA GLN A 123 -2.89 -8.48 10.17
C GLN A 123 -3.19 -9.33 11.41
N GLU A 124 -3.86 -10.47 11.21
CA GLU A 124 -4.17 -11.41 12.27
C GLU A 124 -3.01 -12.40 12.48
N PRO A 125 -2.66 -12.73 13.74
CA PRO A 125 -1.65 -13.74 14.01
C PRO A 125 -2.16 -15.14 13.62
N PHE A 126 -1.30 -15.90 12.96
CA PHE A 126 -1.57 -17.30 12.63
C PHE A 126 -1.13 -18.20 13.79
N VAL A 127 -1.74 -19.38 13.89
CA VAL A 127 -1.30 -20.43 14.81
C VAL A 127 -0.74 -21.56 13.96
N ASN A 128 0.53 -21.91 14.18
CA ASN A 128 1.14 -23.04 13.49
C ASN A 128 0.73 -24.39 14.11
N ASP A 129 1.13 -25.51 13.49
CA ASP A 129 0.83 -26.85 14.00
C ASP A 129 1.42 -27.15 15.39
N LYS A 130 2.31 -26.28 15.92
CA LYS A 130 2.94 -26.39 17.24
C LYS A 130 2.30 -25.44 18.28
N ASP A 131 1.13 -24.86 17.98
CA ASP A 131 0.46 -23.87 18.81
C ASP A 131 1.27 -22.57 19.05
N GLU A 132 2.26 -22.27 18.21
CA GLU A 132 3.03 -21.03 18.26
C GLU A 132 2.36 -19.95 17.43
N LYS A 133 2.32 -18.73 17.98
CA LYS A 133 1.79 -17.56 17.27
C LYS A 133 2.80 -17.06 16.25
N VAL A 134 2.38 -17.04 15.00
CA VAL A 134 3.16 -16.58 13.87
C VAL A 134 2.62 -15.23 13.41
N PHE A 135 3.49 -14.21 13.46
CA PHE A 135 3.19 -12.90 12.91
C PHE A 135 3.69 -12.84 11.47
N VAL A 136 2.82 -12.43 10.56
CA VAL A 136 3.17 -12.20 9.16
C VAL A 136 3.16 -10.70 8.92
N GLN A 137 4.17 -10.17 8.25
CA GLN A 137 4.25 -8.75 7.93
C GLN A 137 4.47 -8.55 6.43
N PRO A 138 3.48 -8.00 5.71
CA PRO A 138 3.68 -7.56 4.33
C PRO A 138 4.65 -6.38 4.28
N ILE A 139 5.78 -6.54 3.60
CA ILE A 139 6.74 -5.44 3.37
C ILE A 139 6.45 -4.68 2.06
N SER A 140 5.80 -5.36 1.12
CA SER A 140 5.38 -4.78 -0.15
C SER A 140 4.20 -5.58 -0.69
N SER A 141 3.28 -4.87 -1.32
CA SER A 141 2.13 -5.45 -1.99
C SER A 141 2.02 -4.84 -3.39
N GLY A 142 1.48 -5.59 -4.33
CA GLY A 142 1.24 -5.06 -5.67
C GLY A 142 0.48 -5.99 -6.58
N LEU A 143 0.16 -5.48 -7.76
CA LEU A 143 -0.61 -6.21 -8.74
C LEU A 143 0.25 -6.66 -9.91
N GLY A 144 -0.15 -7.78 -10.50
CA GLY A 144 0.55 -8.36 -11.65
C GLY A 144 1.79 -9.17 -11.26
N ALA A 145 2.49 -9.62 -12.29
CA ALA A 145 3.59 -10.58 -12.16
C ALA A 145 4.75 -10.04 -11.31
N VAL A 146 5.49 -10.96 -10.70
CA VAL A 146 6.71 -10.67 -9.93
C VAL A 146 7.70 -9.92 -10.82
N THR A 147 8.26 -8.83 -10.31
CA THR A 147 9.27 -8.00 -10.98
C THR A 147 10.66 -8.21 -10.39
N LYS A 148 11.70 -7.69 -11.07
CA LYS A 148 13.07 -7.71 -10.55
C LYS A 148 13.19 -6.96 -9.21
N ALA A 149 12.46 -5.85 -9.04
CA ALA A 149 12.48 -5.06 -7.82
C ALA A 149 11.96 -5.87 -6.63
N ASP A 150 10.89 -6.64 -6.82
CA ASP A 150 10.33 -7.50 -5.78
C ASP A 150 11.32 -8.59 -5.34
N VAL A 151 12.02 -9.21 -6.29
CA VAL A 151 13.02 -10.25 -5.98
C VAL A 151 14.22 -9.67 -5.22
N MET A 152 14.67 -8.47 -5.60
CA MET A 152 15.75 -7.77 -4.91
C MET A 152 15.35 -7.37 -3.48
N LEU A 153 14.13 -6.85 -3.32
CA LEU A 153 13.58 -6.48 -2.01
C LEU A 153 13.44 -7.72 -1.11
N ALA A 154 12.96 -8.83 -1.66
CA ALA A 154 12.81 -10.08 -0.94
C ALA A 154 14.16 -10.62 -0.45
N ASP A 155 15.18 -10.62 -1.31
CA ASP A 155 16.54 -11.03 -0.95
C ASP A 155 17.13 -10.14 0.16
N ALA A 156 17.02 -8.82 0.01
CA ALA A 156 17.56 -7.87 0.98
C ALA A 156 16.87 -7.95 2.35
N ALA A 157 15.56 -8.16 2.37
CA ALA A 157 14.76 -8.25 3.59
C ALA A 157 14.68 -9.66 4.18
N GLY A 158 15.14 -10.69 3.46
CA GLY A 158 14.89 -12.10 3.82
C GLY A 158 13.40 -12.47 3.76
N ALA A 159 12.64 -11.81 2.90
CA ALA A 159 11.20 -12.00 2.76
C ALA A 159 10.86 -13.07 1.71
N THR A 160 9.68 -13.67 1.84
CA THR A 160 9.14 -14.62 0.85
C THR A 160 8.14 -13.94 -0.09
N ILE A 161 8.11 -14.36 -1.36
CA ILE A 161 7.19 -13.80 -2.34
C ILE A 161 5.97 -14.71 -2.49
N GLN A 162 4.79 -14.17 -2.19
CA GLN A 162 3.52 -14.89 -2.20
C GLN A 162 2.64 -14.34 -3.34
N CYS A 163 2.42 -15.17 -4.36
CA CYS A 163 1.70 -14.79 -5.57
C CYS A 163 0.32 -15.43 -5.61
N PHE A 164 -0.74 -14.64 -5.70
CA PHE A 164 -2.12 -15.11 -5.81
C PHE A 164 -2.69 -14.88 -7.22
N ARG A 165 -3.02 -15.97 -7.94
CA ARG A 165 -3.58 -15.97 -9.30
C ARG A 165 -2.77 -15.19 -10.33
N VAL A 166 -1.48 -15.04 -10.06
CA VAL A 166 -0.56 -14.31 -10.92
C VAL A 166 0.08 -15.27 -11.91
N LYS A 167 0.39 -14.77 -13.11
CA LYS A 167 1.12 -15.57 -14.10
C LYS A 167 2.52 -15.93 -13.57
N PRO A 168 3.04 -17.12 -13.90
CA PRO A 168 4.39 -17.51 -13.53
C PRO A 168 5.45 -16.48 -13.99
N PRO A 169 6.50 -16.24 -13.20
CA PRO A 169 7.54 -15.28 -13.55
C PRO A 169 8.25 -15.65 -14.85
N SER A 170 8.71 -14.65 -15.59
CA SER A 170 9.46 -14.87 -16.83
C SER A 170 10.74 -15.68 -16.59
N LYS A 171 11.32 -16.28 -17.65
CA LYS A 171 12.53 -17.12 -17.52
C LYS A 171 13.71 -16.38 -16.87
N GLN A 172 13.84 -15.08 -17.13
CA GLN A 172 14.86 -14.22 -16.52
C GLN A 172 14.64 -14.07 -15.01
N ILE A 173 13.41 -13.77 -14.59
CA ILE A 173 13.05 -13.59 -13.18
C ILE A 173 13.15 -14.91 -12.42
N SER A 174 12.67 -16.00 -13.02
CA SER A 174 12.84 -17.36 -12.47
C SER A 174 14.31 -17.74 -12.28
N GLY A 175 15.20 -17.29 -13.16
CA GLY A 175 16.64 -17.48 -13.01
C GLY A 175 17.20 -16.69 -11.82
N LEU A 176 16.75 -15.45 -11.64
CA LEU A 176 17.16 -14.58 -10.56
C LEU A 176 16.71 -15.09 -9.17
N ILE A 177 15.46 -15.55 -9.08
CA ILE A 177 14.90 -16.18 -7.87
C ILE A 177 15.79 -17.36 -7.43
N LYS A 178 16.19 -18.22 -8.39
CA LYS A 178 17.06 -19.37 -8.12
C LYS A 178 18.46 -18.96 -7.67
N SER A 179 19.04 -17.92 -8.27
CA SER A 179 20.38 -17.47 -7.91
C SER A 179 20.43 -16.87 -6.51
N LEU A 180 19.40 -16.12 -6.12
CA LEU A 180 19.31 -15.47 -4.82
C LEU A 180 18.65 -16.36 -3.75
N LYS A 181 18.19 -17.55 -4.13
CA LYS A 181 17.48 -18.49 -3.25
C LYS A 181 16.25 -17.86 -2.55
N VAL A 182 15.64 -16.88 -3.22
CA VAL A 182 14.40 -16.25 -2.75
C VAL A 182 13.29 -17.28 -2.88
N GLU A 183 12.49 -17.43 -1.83
CA GLU A 183 11.35 -18.34 -1.87
C GLU A 183 10.16 -17.67 -2.55
N THR A 184 9.54 -18.34 -3.52
CA THR A 184 8.40 -17.82 -4.27
C THR A 184 7.33 -18.89 -4.41
N ASN A 185 6.11 -18.59 -3.97
CA ASN A 185 4.97 -19.52 -4.03
C ASN A 185 3.85 -18.91 -4.87
N LEU A 186 3.19 -19.76 -5.66
CA LEU A 186 2.03 -19.39 -6.47
C LEU A 186 0.81 -20.14 -5.94
N PHE A 187 -0.29 -19.40 -5.73
CA PHE A 187 -1.55 -19.93 -5.23
C PHE A 187 -2.69 -19.52 -6.14
N ASP A 188 -3.63 -20.44 -6.35
CA ASP A 188 -4.91 -20.16 -7.00
C ASP A 188 -6.09 -20.16 -6.01
N VAL A 189 -5.87 -20.73 -4.82
CA VAL A 189 -6.85 -20.98 -3.76
C VAL A 189 -6.47 -20.19 -2.50
N TYR A 190 -7.44 -19.43 -1.97
CA TYR A 190 -7.24 -18.54 -0.82
C TYR A 190 -6.77 -19.27 0.45
N PHE A 191 -7.37 -20.41 0.76
CA PHE A 191 -6.99 -21.18 1.95
C PHE A 191 -5.57 -21.76 1.88
N ASP A 192 -5.09 -22.09 0.69
CA ASP A 192 -3.71 -22.60 0.50
C ASP A 192 -2.69 -21.51 0.78
N PHE A 193 -3.00 -20.26 0.39
CA PHE A 193 -2.19 -19.09 0.72
C PHE A 193 -2.11 -18.91 2.24
N LEU A 194 -3.25 -18.85 2.93
CA LEU A 194 -3.30 -18.66 4.39
C LEU A 194 -2.54 -19.75 5.14
N LYS A 195 -2.72 -21.00 4.71
CA LYS A 195 -2.03 -22.14 5.29
C LYS A 195 -0.50 -22.03 5.09
N ASN A 196 -0.04 -21.60 3.92
CA ASN A 196 1.40 -21.50 3.65
C ASN A 196 2.07 -20.43 4.50
N ILE A 197 1.46 -19.24 4.61
CA ILE A 197 2.03 -18.13 5.39
C ILE A 197 2.04 -18.43 6.90
N GLY A 198 1.05 -19.20 7.39
CA GLY A 198 1.00 -19.61 8.80
C GLY A 198 1.94 -20.76 9.16
N LEU A 199 2.21 -21.70 8.24
CA LEU A 199 3.00 -22.90 8.52
C LEU A 199 4.51 -22.73 8.33
N LYS A 200 4.96 -21.78 7.51
CA LYS A 200 6.38 -21.65 7.13
C LYS A 200 7.31 -21.13 8.21
N VAL A 201 6.77 -20.75 9.36
CA VAL A 201 7.59 -20.36 10.51
C VAL A 201 7.86 -21.61 11.33
N THR A 202 9.02 -22.21 11.09
CA THR A 202 9.53 -23.41 11.78
C THR A 202 10.92 -23.15 12.35
#